data_AF-I3Z0J3-F1
#
_entry.id   AF-I3Z0J3-F1
#
_cell.length_a   1.000
_cell.length_b   1.000
_cell.length_c   1.000
_cell.angle_alpha   90.00
_cell.angle_beta   90.00
_cell.angle_gamma   90.00
#
_symmetry.space_group_name_H-M   'P 1'
#
loop_
_entity.id
_entity.type
_entity.pdbx_description
1 polymer ?
#
loop_
_entity_poly.entity_id
_entity_poly.type
_entity_poly.pdbx_seq_one_letter_code
_entity_poly.pdbx_strand_id
1 'polypeptide(L)'
;MIGLVSPQAMMKSMVNHYSRVTNPTIYENGKLYFSDLTLNGFLNSVESMESFRPAIEVDLIENKVTLIEKIKVPDFYKEKTWQAYWGNFSRIKNDDLWIYSWKAMDSLLIFDENMNLLKSVNAKSEFAKPLNTSSGDQTVEVQFQESITQTSYTSILYDPYREVYYRFVLIGRALDDSYLEDQFPTLKNDFSIIVLDKDFNILTEKRFPSKIHYPYKSFVGKKGLYLSRTNPFYEDINEDEVVFDVYEFT
;
A
#
# COMPACT_ATOMS: atom_id res chain seq x y z
N MET A 1 20.52 15.05 -23.81
CA MET A 1 20.23 16.39 -23.28
C MET A 1 18.92 16.26 -22.51
N ILE A 2 18.99 16.00 -21.20
CA ILE A 2 17.80 15.73 -20.39
C ILE A 2 17.15 17.08 -20.10
N GLY A 3 16.01 17.35 -20.75
CA GLY A 3 15.28 18.59 -20.56
C GLY A 3 14.85 18.71 -19.12
N LEU A 4 15.31 19.77 -18.44
CA LEU A 4 14.77 20.21 -17.16
C LEU A 4 13.28 20.48 -17.37
N VAL A 5 12.43 19.57 -16.91
CA VAL A 5 10.99 19.77 -16.86
C VAL A 5 10.78 20.98 -15.94
N SER A 6 10.07 22.01 -16.43
CA SER A 6 9.90 23.23 -15.64
C SER A 6 9.19 22.91 -14.32
N PRO A 7 9.47 23.65 -13.23
CA PRO A 7 8.75 23.49 -11.96
C PRO A 7 7.23 23.52 -12.12
N GLN A 8 6.70 24.28 -13.08
CA GLN A 8 5.27 24.33 -13.42
C GLN A 8 4.76 23.05 -14.12
N ALA A 9 5.59 22.39 -14.94
CA ALA A 9 5.25 21.10 -15.53
C ALA A 9 5.33 19.95 -14.49
N MET A 10 6.24 20.03 -13.51
CA MET A 10 6.25 19.11 -12.36
C MET A 10 5.13 19.41 -11.35
N MET A 11 4.73 20.67 -11.15
CA MET A 11 3.53 20.97 -10.35
C MET A 11 2.24 20.43 -10.99
N LYS A 12 2.19 20.26 -12.32
CA LYS A 12 1.11 19.51 -12.97
C LYS A 12 1.13 18.01 -12.62
N SER A 13 2.28 17.40 -12.35
CA SER A 13 2.34 16.02 -11.84
C SER A 13 2.00 15.93 -10.35
N MET A 14 2.24 17.01 -9.58
CA MET A 14 1.80 17.12 -8.18
C MET A 14 0.28 17.14 -8.00
N VAL A 15 -0.52 17.30 -9.06
CA VAL A 15 -2.00 17.22 -8.98
C VAL A 15 -2.48 15.86 -8.45
N ASN A 16 -1.63 14.83 -8.47
CA ASN A 16 -1.97 13.47 -7.99
C ASN A 16 -1.16 13.02 -6.78
N HIS A 17 -0.53 13.94 -6.04
CA HIS A 17 0.20 13.58 -4.83
C HIS A 17 -0.74 12.85 -3.86
N TYR A 18 -0.39 11.62 -3.52
CA TYR A 18 -1.25 10.72 -2.77
C TYR A 18 -0.75 10.61 -1.33
N SER A 19 -1.12 11.58 -0.49
CA SER A 19 -0.84 11.51 0.95
C SER A 19 -1.97 10.75 1.64
N ARG A 20 -1.71 9.50 2.02
CA ARG A 20 -2.63 8.65 2.80
C ARG A 20 -1.87 7.98 3.93
N VAL A 21 -2.58 7.38 4.88
CA VAL A 21 -1.97 6.58 5.95
C VAL A 21 -1.03 5.50 5.41
N THR A 22 -1.33 4.95 4.23
CA THR A 22 -0.51 3.93 3.57
C THR A 22 0.70 4.48 2.80
N ASN A 23 0.72 5.77 2.47
CA ASN A 23 1.81 6.44 1.76
C ASN A 23 1.88 7.89 2.28
N PRO A 24 2.36 8.11 3.52
CA PRO A 24 2.41 9.44 4.07
C PRO A 24 3.43 10.28 3.33
N THR A 25 3.09 11.55 3.08
CA THR A 25 4.09 12.56 2.77
C THR A 25 4.96 12.77 4.01
N ILE A 26 6.26 12.59 3.86
CA ILE A 26 7.23 12.72 4.95
C ILE A 26 7.99 14.03 4.78
N TYR A 27 8.06 14.82 5.85
CA TYR A 27 8.85 16.04 5.91
C TYR A 27 10.11 15.80 6.74
N GLU A 28 11.28 16.11 6.18
CA GLU A 28 12.56 15.97 6.87
C GLU A 28 13.57 16.96 6.29
N ASN A 29 14.26 17.72 7.14
CA ASN A 29 15.36 18.62 6.76
C ASN A 29 15.03 19.58 5.60
N GLY A 30 13.82 20.15 5.59
CA GLY A 30 13.39 21.08 4.53
C GLY A 30 12.90 20.40 3.24
N LYS A 31 12.81 19.07 3.22
CA LYS A 31 12.40 18.27 2.06
C LYS A 31 11.09 17.54 2.32
N LEU A 32 10.28 17.39 1.27
CA LEU A 32 9.09 16.54 1.26
C LEU A 32 9.33 15.31 0.38
N TYR A 33 8.94 14.15 0.90
CA TYR A 33 8.98 12.87 0.20
C TYR A 33 7.56 12.35 0.02
N PHE A 34 7.08 12.27 -1.22
CA PHE A 34 5.77 11.69 -1.52
C PHE A 34 5.85 10.65 -2.62
N SER A 35 4.78 9.86 -2.71
CA SER A 35 4.61 8.85 -3.74
C SER A 35 3.84 9.42 -4.92
N ASP A 36 4.32 9.09 -6.12
CA ASP A 36 3.55 9.25 -7.35
C ASP A 36 2.86 7.92 -7.65
N LEU A 37 1.58 7.98 -8.00
CA LEU A 37 0.78 6.82 -8.41
C LEU A 37 0.26 7.07 -9.82
N THR A 38 0.15 6.02 -10.61
CA THR A 38 -0.36 6.13 -11.97
C THR A 38 -1.85 6.47 -11.95
N LEU A 39 -2.23 7.57 -12.60
CA LEU A 39 -3.62 8.01 -12.71
C LEU A 39 -4.52 7.07 -13.53
N ASN A 40 -3.94 6.31 -14.46
CA ASN A 40 -4.66 5.62 -15.53
C ASN A 40 -4.59 4.08 -15.41
N GLY A 41 -4.48 3.56 -14.17
CA GLY A 41 -4.32 2.14 -13.91
C GLY A 41 -2.86 1.69 -13.88
N PHE A 42 -2.65 0.40 -13.64
CA PHE A 42 -1.32 -0.16 -13.49
C PHE A 42 -0.62 -0.21 -14.83
N LEU A 43 0.69 -0.01 -14.77
CA LEU A 43 1.61 -0.02 -15.89
C LEU A 43 1.43 -1.34 -16.65
N ASN A 44 0.90 -1.26 -17.87
CA ASN A 44 0.51 -2.41 -18.68
C ASN A 44 1.56 -2.78 -19.74
N SER A 45 2.67 -2.05 -19.80
CA SER A 45 3.81 -2.35 -20.68
C SER A 45 5.12 -2.34 -19.90
N VAL A 46 6.08 -3.16 -20.33
CA VAL A 46 7.46 -3.18 -19.77
C VAL A 46 8.07 -1.78 -19.83
N GLU A 47 7.93 -1.07 -20.95
CA GLU A 47 8.42 0.30 -21.13
C GLU A 47 7.84 1.27 -20.08
N SER A 48 6.53 1.17 -19.80
CA SER A 48 5.88 1.99 -18.77
C SER A 48 6.39 1.63 -17.37
N MET A 49 6.60 0.34 -17.07
CA MET A 49 7.18 -0.12 -15.80
C MET A 49 8.62 0.35 -15.61
N GLU A 50 9.42 0.37 -16.68
CA GLU A 50 10.82 0.79 -16.64
C GLU A 50 11.01 2.29 -16.51
N SER A 51 10.10 3.08 -17.08
CA SER A 51 10.14 4.54 -17.02
C SER A 51 9.50 5.11 -15.75
N PHE A 52 8.54 4.41 -15.15
CA PHE A 52 7.85 4.90 -13.96
C PHE A 52 8.76 5.04 -12.74
N ARG A 53 8.59 6.15 -12.01
CA ARG A 53 9.27 6.45 -10.75
C ARG A 53 8.22 6.80 -9.70
N PRO A 54 7.93 5.89 -8.75
CA PRO A 54 6.89 6.08 -7.75
C PRO A 54 7.26 7.03 -6.60
N ALA A 55 8.45 7.64 -6.63
CA ALA A 55 8.96 8.41 -5.50
C ALA A 55 9.54 9.75 -5.96
N ILE A 56 9.12 10.82 -5.30
CA ILE A 56 9.48 12.20 -5.60
C ILE A 56 10.00 12.87 -4.32
N GLU A 57 11.06 13.66 -4.48
CA GLU A 57 11.57 14.58 -3.48
C GLU A 57 11.26 16.02 -3.92
N VAL A 58 10.78 16.84 -2.99
CA VAL A 58 10.67 18.30 -3.16
C VAL A 58 11.49 18.99 -2.09
N ASP A 59 12.56 19.66 -2.52
CA ASP A 59 13.35 20.55 -1.68
C ASP A 59 12.65 21.91 -1.58
N LEU A 60 12.16 22.25 -0.39
CA LEU A 60 11.43 23.50 -0.15
C LEU A 60 12.35 24.72 -0.02
N ILE A 61 13.65 24.50 0.22
CA ILE A 61 14.64 25.57 0.36
C ILE A 61 15.14 25.97 -1.03
N GLU A 62 15.49 24.99 -1.86
CA GLU A 62 15.93 25.20 -3.24
C GLU A 62 14.76 25.36 -4.23
N ASN A 63 13.53 25.10 -3.78
CA ASN A 63 12.32 25.05 -4.61
C ASN A 63 12.49 24.12 -5.82
N LYS A 64 13.02 22.92 -5.56
CA LYS A 64 13.43 21.95 -6.56
C LYS A 64 12.67 20.64 -6.38
N VAL A 65 12.18 20.09 -7.49
CA VAL A 65 11.52 18.79 -7.52
C VAL A 65 12.44 17.79 -8.23
N THR A 66 12.64 16.62 -7.62
CA THR A 66 13.54 15.57 -8.13
C THR A 66 12.83 14.21 -8.10
N LEU A 67 12.89 13.47 -9.21
CA LEU A 67 12.48 12.07 -9.24
C LEU A 67 13.53 11.21 -8.54
N ILE A 68 13.10 10.31 -7.66
CA ILE A 68 14.01 9.40 -6.97
C ILE A 68 14.23 8.17 -7.86
N GLU A 69 15.26 8.22 -8.70
CA GLU A 69 15.56 7.21 -9.73
C GLU A 69 15.82 5.80 -9.19
N LYS A 70 16.18 5.67 -7.91
CA LYS A 70 16.49 4.39 -7.27
C LYS A 70 15.24 3.58 -6.92
N ILE A 71 14.10 4.24 -6.75
CA ILE A 71 12.84 3.55 -6.48
C ILE A 71 12.15 3.29 -7.83
N LYS A 72 11.92 2.02 -8.14
CA LYS A 72 11.37 1.54 -9.40
C LYS A 72 10.29 0.49 -9.15
N VAL A 73 9.53 0.16 -10.19
CA VAL A 73 8.66 -1.01 -10.18
C VAL A 73 9.53 -2.28 -10.00
N PRO A 74 9.21 -3.16 -9.04
CA PRO A 74 10.00 -4.38 -8.81
C PRO A 74 9.94 -5.33 -10.00
N ASP A 75 11.02 -6.07 -10.24
CA ASP A 75 11.10 -7.07 -11.32
C ASP A 75 9.99 -8.12 -11.26
N PHE A 76 9.45 -8.39 -10.07
CA PHE A 76 8.30 -9.26 -9.86
C PHE A 76 7.08 -8.91 -10.74
N TYR A 77 6.90 -7.63 -11.04
CA TYR A 77 5.77 -7.14 -11.82
C TYR A 77 6.02 -7.18 -13.33
N LYS A 78 7.28 -7.25 -13.77
CA LYS A 78 7.64 -7.22 -15.19
C LYS A 78 7.04 -8.40 -15.94
N GLU A 79 6.77 -8.19 -17.22
CA GLU A 79 6.26 -9.20 -18.17
C GLU A 79 4.88 -9.80 -17.82
N LYS A 80 4.20 -9.24 -16.83
CA LYS A 80 2.86 -9.64 -16.40
C LYS A 80 1.89 -8.49 -16.60
N THR A 81 0.64 -8.81 -16.97
CA THR A 81 -0.43 -7.81 -16.91
C THR A 81 -1.09 -7.91 -15.55
N TRP A 82 -1.18 -6.77 -14.86
CA TRP A 82 -1.85 -6.70 -13.57
C TRP A 82 -3.00 -5.72 -13.64
N GLN A 83 -4.00 -6.00 -12.82
CA GLN A 83 -5.15 -5.14 -12.64
C GLN A 83 -4.75 -3.75 -12.12
N ALA A 84 -5.55 -2.73 -12.45
CA ALA A 84 -5.23 -1.32 -12.28
C ALA A 84 -4.65 -0.90 -10.92
N TYR A 85 -5.05 -1.57 -9.84
CA TYR A 85 -4.63 -1.24 -8.47
C TYR A 85 -3.52 -2.14 -7.90
N TRP A 86 -3.09 -3.18 -8.62
CA TRP A 86 -2.11 -4.17 -8.10
C TRP A 86 -0.68 -3.66 -8.06
N GLY A 87 -0.41 -2.58 -8.80
CA GLY A 87 0.82 -1.80 -8.65
C GLY A 87 0.88 -0.89 -7.45
N ASN A 88 -0.22 -0.74 -6.74
CA ASN A 88 -0.19 0.09 -5.56
C ASN A 88 0.74 -0.55 -4.53
N PHE A 89 1.38 0.30 -3.77
CA PHE A 89 2.21 -0.08 -2.65
C PHE A 89 1.82 0.76 -1.45
N SER A 90 2.24 0.31 -0.28
CA SER A 90 2.29 1.11 0.92
C SER A 90 3.75 1.34 1.29
N ARG A 91 4.04 2.53 1.79
CA ARG A 91 5.39 2.92 2.19
C ARG A 91 5.37 3.63 3.53
N ILE A 92 6.37 3.38 4.35
CA ILE A 92 6.67 4.14 5.57
C ILE A 92 8.16 4.46 5.64
N LYS A 93 8.50 5.42 6.50
CA LYS A 93 9.88 5.64 6.99
C LYS A 93 9.90 5.30 8.48
N ASN A 94 10.90 4.55 8.88
CA ASN A 94 11.22 4.30 10.29
C ASN A 94 12.70 4.62 10.49
N ASP A 95 12.99 5.71 11.21
CA ASP A 95 14.33 6.30 11.31
C ASP A 95 14.98 6.46 9.92
N ASP A 96 16.09 5.78 9.67
CA ASP A 96 16.86 5.84 8.43
C ASP A 96 16.43 4.79 7.39
N LEU A 97 15.38 4.03 7.68
CA LEU A 97 14.87 2.98 6.80
C LEU A 97 13.61 3.41 6.07
N TRP A 98 13.60 3.18 4.76
CA TRP A 98 12.39 3.24 3.94
C TRP A 98 11.89 1.83 3.67
N ILE A 99 10.60 1.59 3.92
CA ILE A 99 9.99 0.27 3.80
C ILE A 99 8.87 0.36 2.77
N TYR A 100 8.94 -0.48 1.74
CA TYR A 100 7.91 -0.59 0.69
C TYR A 100 7.25 -1.97 0.74
N SER A 101 5.92 -1.97 0.81
CA SER A 101 5.06 -3.15 0.73
C SER A 101 4.21 -3.06 -0.53
N TRP A 102 4.64 -3.72 -1.59
CA TRP A 102 3.90 -3.79 -2.86
C TRP A 102 2.73 -4.77 -2.75
N LYS A 103 1.57 -4.41 -3.32
CA LYS A 103 0.29 -5.12 -3.13
C LYS A 103 0.33 -6.59 -3.57
N ALA A 104 1.10 -6.91 -4.60
CA ALA A 104 1.20 -8.25 -5.17
C ALA A 104 2.39 -9.07 -4.66
N MET A 105 3.30 -8.48 -3.88
CA MET A 105 4.57 -9.10 -3.53
C MET A 105 4.59 -9.59 -2.10
N ASP A 106 4.95 -10.85 -1.92
CA ASP A 106 5.20 -11.45 -0.60
C ASP A 106 6.34 -10.76 0.15
N SER A 107 7.29 -10.15 -0.55
CA SER A 107 8.42 -9.47 0.09
C SER A 107 8.19 -7.99 0.37
N LEU A 108 8.74 -7.52 1.49
CA LEU A 108 9.02 -6.11 1.76
C LEU A 108 10.36 -5.72 1.15
N LEU A 109 10.46 -4.51 0.59
CA LEU A 109 11.71 -3.94 0.12
C LEU A 109 12.18 -2.87 1.12
N ILE A 110 13.38 -3.03 1.65
CA ILE A 110 13.97 -2.16 2.68
C ILE A 110 15.13 -1.37 2.06
N PHE A 111 15.07 -0.05 2.16
CA PHE A 111 16.09 0.86 1.64
C PHE A 111 16.70 1.69 2.76
N ASP A 112 17.94 2.14 2.56
CA ASP A 112 18.58 3.14 3.44
C ASP A 112 18.04 4.55 3.20
N GLU A 113 18.51 5.53 4.00
CA GLU A 113 18.15 6.95 3.89
C GLU A 113 18.40 7.53 2.49
N ASN A 114 19.37 6.97 1.76
CA ASN A 114 19.78 7.36 0.41
C ASN A 114 19.04 6.58 -0.68
N MET A 115 17.99 5.84 -0.31
CA MET A 115 17.14 5.02 -1.18
C MET A 115 17.90 3.90 -1.90
N ASN A 116 19.02 3.42 -1.36
CA ASN A 116 19.68 2.20 -1.83
C ASN A 116 18.98 0.98 -1.23
N LEU A 117 18.68 -0.03 -2.05
CA LEU A 117 18.08 -1.27 -1.57
C LEU A 117 19.07 -2.01 -0.67
N LEU A 118 18.71 -2.20 0.60
CA LEU A 118 19.49 -2.95 1.58
C LEU A 118 19.15 -4.43 1.53
N LYS A 119 17.86 -4.76 1.56
CA LYS A 119 17.36 -6.14 1.57
C LYS A 119 15.93 -6.26 1.08
N SER A 120 15.59 -7.47 0.62
CA SER A 120 14.23 -7.92 0.36
C SER A 120 13.88 -8.98 1.40
N VAL A 121 12.84 -8.74 2.20
CA VAL A 121 12.45 -9.62 3.31
C VAL A 121 11.15 -10.32 2.97
N ASN A 122 11.12 -11.65 3.06
CA ASN A 122 9.88 -12.40 2.91
C ASN A 122 8.96 -12.11 4.10
N ALA A 123 7.80 -11.53 3.82
CA ALA A 123 6.76 -11.22 4.79
C ALA A 123 5.42 -11.77 4.30
N LYS A 124 5.46 -13.01 3.78
CA LYS A 124 4.34 -13.68 3.14
C LYS A 124 3.21 -13.96 4.13
N SER A 125 1.97 -13.66 3.72
CA SER A 125 0.78 -14.08 4.46
C SER A 125 0.54 -15.58 4.38
N GLU A 126 0.11 -16.20 5.47
CA GLU A 126 -0.36 -17.59 5.50
C GLU A 126 -1.62 -17.81 4.63
N PHE A 127 -2.38 -16.74 4.38
CA PHE A 127 -3.57 -16.74 3.51
C PHE A 127 -3.26 -16.43 2.04
N ALA A 128 -1.99 -16.15 1.70
CA ALA A 128 -1.59 -15.88 0.32
C ALA A 128 -1.65 -17.15 -0.53
N LYS A 129 -2.35 -17.03 -1.66
CA LYS A 129 -2.41 -18.05 -2.72
C LYS A 129 -1.62 -17.57 -3.93
N PRO A 130 -1.20 -18.47 -4.84
CA PRO A 130 -0.65 -18.05 -6.13
C PRO A 130 -1.59 -17.06 -6.81
N LEU A 131 -1.03 -15.92 -7.24
CA LEU A 131 -1.79 -14.88 -7.92
C LEU A 131 -2.02 -15.28 -9.36
N ASN A 132 -3.25 -15.09 -9.85
CA ASN A 132 -3.50 -15.16 -11.27
C ASN A 132 -3.06 -13.84 -11.89
N THR A 133 -2.39 -13.95 -13.03
CA THR A 133 -2.03 -12.83 -13.88
C THR A 133 -2.47 -13.17 -15.29
N SER A 134 -3.11 -12.22 -15.96
CA SER A 134 -3.50 -12.40 -17.36
C SER A 134 -2.43 -11.85 -18.30
N SER A 135 -2.50 -12.24 -19.57
CA SER A 135 -1.81 -11.55 -20.66
C SER A 135 -2.83 -10.72 -21.44
N GLY A 136 -2.54 -9.43 -21.62
CA GLY A 136 -3.38 -8.52 -22.41
C GLY A 136 -4.42 -7.73 -21.60
N ASP A 137 -5.16 -6.86 -22.30
CA ASP A 137 -6.11 -5.95 -21.67
C ASP A 137 -7.29 -6.70 -21.02
N GLN A 138 -7.46 -6.51 -19.71
CA GLN A 138 -8.58 -7.06 -18.95
C GLN A 138 -9.76 -6.09 -18.92
N THR A 139 -10.99 -6.62 -18.99
CA THR A 139 -12.20 -5.81 -18.78
C THR A 139 -12.25 -5.29 -17.35
N VAL A 140 -12.96 -4.17 -17.13
CA VAL A 140 -13.16 -3.59 -15.79
C VAL A 140 -13.81 -4.61 -14.83
N GLU A 141 -14.68 -5.46 -15.34
CA GLU A 141 -15.35 -6.51 -14.55
C GLU A 141 -14.36 -7.58 -14.07
N VAL A 142 -13.55 -8.16 -14.97
CA VAL A 142 -12.51 -9.13 -14.57
C VAL A 142 -11.58 -8.49 -13.55
N GLN A 143 -11.22 -7.25 -13.78
CA GLN A 143 -10.38 -6.52 -12.87
C GLN A 143 -11.01 -6.42 -11.48
N PHE A 144 -12.26 -6.02 -11.41
CA PHE A 144 -13.00 -5.91 -10.16
C PHE A 144 -13.16 -7.25 -9.43
N GLN A 145 -13.44 -8.34 -10.15
CA GLN A 145 -13.50 -9.69 -9.60
C GLN A 145 -12.16 -10.12 -8.99
N GLU A 146 -11.03 -9.87 -9.67
CA GLU A 146 -9.69 -10.18 -9.14
C GLU A 146 -9.38 -9.42 -7.86
N SER A 147 -9.85 -8.17 -7.74
CA SER A 147 -9.67 -7.37 -6.51
C SER A 147 -10.36 -7.94 -5.27
N ILE A 148 -11.43 -8.73 -5.47
CA ILE A 148 -12.21 -9.39 -4.41
C ILE A 148 -11.69 -10.80 -4.16
N THR A 149 -11.32 -11.51 -5.22
CA THR A 149 -11.03 -12.95 -5.16
C THR A 149 -9.59 -13.29 -4.80
N GLN A 150 -8.65 -12.38 -5.03
CA GLN A 150 -7.24 -12.64 -4.76
C GLN A 150 -6.75 -11.96 -3.47
N THR A 151 -5.97 -12.70 -2.69
CA THR A 151 -5.30 -12.18 -1.49
C THR A 151 -4.24 -11.15 -1.89
N SER A 152 -4.18 -10.02 -1.20
CA SER A 152 -3.25 -8.93 -1.54
C SER A 152 -2.83 -8.10 -0.34
N TYR A 153 -1.64 -7.50 -0.38
CA TYR A 153 -1.15 -6.62 0.67
C TYR A 153 -1.75 -5.21 0.53
N THR A 154 -1.94 -4.51 1.63
CA THR A 154 -2.59 -3.18 1.60
C THR A 154 -1.76 -2.10 2.29
N SER A 155 -1.61 -2.18 3.61
CA SER A 155 -0.96 -1.16 4.43
C SER A 155 0.23 -1.76 5.18
N ILE A 156 1.30 -1.00 5.34
CA ILE A 156 2.36 -1.27 6.31
C ILE A 156 2.39 -0.10 7.31
N LEU A 157 2.36 -0.40 8.60
CA LEU A 157 2.48 0.59 9.68
C LEU A 157 3.63 0.19 10.59
N TYR A 158 4.31 1.17 11.18
CA TYR A 158 5.26 0.94 12.26
C TYR A 158 4.64 1.36 13.60
N ASP A 159 4.79 0.52 14.62
CA ASP A 159 4.43 0.82 15.99
C ASP A 159 5.68 1.17 16.81
N PRO A 160 5.93 2.47 17.08
CA PRO A 160 7.10 2.89 17.83
C PRO A 160 7.00 2.59 19.33
N TYR A 161 5.82 2.23 19.86
CA TYR A 161 5.65 1.89 21.27
C TYR A 161 6.02 0.43 21.56
N ARG A 162 5.94 -0.43 20.54
CA ARG A 162 6.18 -1.88 20.63
C ARG A 162 7.33 -2.34 19.74
N GLU A 163 7.88 -1.45 18.91
CA GLU A 163 8.97 -1.72 17.96
C GLU A 163 8.65 -2.86 16.98
N VAL A 164 7.40 -2.87 16.49
CA VAL A 164 6.90 -3.87 15.53
C VAL A 164 6.30 -3.21 14.29
N TYR A 165 6.19 -3.97 13.21
CA TYR A 165 5.49 -3.56 12.00
C TYR A 165 4.18 -4.33 11.85
N TYR A 166 3.12 -3.64 11.41
CA TYR A 166 1.84 -4.24 11.07
C TYR A 166 1.63 -4.20 9.56
N ARG A 167 1.71 -5.37 8.91
CA ARG A 167 1.44 -5.52 7.48
C ARG A 167 0.04 -6.09 7.28
N PHE A 168 -0.83 -5.29 6.69
CA PHE A 168 -2.22 -5.64 6.44
C PHE A 168 -2.35 -6.42 5.13
N VAL A 169 -3.19 -7.45 5.18
CA VAL A 169 -3.47 -8.37 4.08
C VAL A 169 -4.98 -8.41 3.89
N LEU A 170 -5.46 -8.12 2.69
CA LEU A 170 -6.83 -8.37 2.30
C LEU A 170 -6.93 -9.83 1.83
N ILE A 171 -7.77 -10.65 2.47
CA ILE A 171 -7.90 -12.07 2.14
C ILE A 171 -8.92 -12.23 1.02
N GLY A 172 -8.54 -12.90 -0.07
CA GLY A 172 -9.43 -13.16 -1.19
C GLY A 172 -10.62 -14.04 -0.79
N ARG A 173 -11.81 -13.76 -1.34
CA ARG A 173 -13.05 -14.52 -1.08
C ARG A 173 -13.75 -14.92 -2.38
N ALA A 174 -14.65 -15.89 -2.32
CA ALA A 174 -15.54 -16.16 -3.44
C ALA A 174 -16.45 -14.94 -3.71
N LEU A 175 -16.78 -14.73 -4.99
CA LEU A 175 -17.76 -13.73 -5.39
C LEU A 175 -19.14 -14.12 -4.85
N ASP A 176 -19.90 -13.13 -4.43
CA ASP A 176 -21.33 -13.25 -4.13
C ASP A 176 -22.13 -12.55 -5.23
N ASP A 177 -23.42 -12.84 -5.39
CA ASP A 177 -24.24 -12.26 -6.48
C ASP A 177 -24.34 -10.72 -6.41
N SER A 178 -24.14 -10.12 -5.24
CA SER A 178 -24.23 -8.66 -5.02
C SER A 178 -22.94 -7.90 -5.34
N TYR A 179 -21.86 -8.59 -5.76
CA TYR A 179 -20.54 -7.96 -5.85
C TYR A 179 -20.50 -6.73 -6.76
N LEU A 180 -21.27 -6.71 -7.86
CA LEU A 180 -21.35 -5.58 -8.79
C LEU A 180 -22.21 -4.41 -8.28
N GLU A 181 -23.07 -4.65 -7.29
CA GLU A 181 -23.98 -3.65 -6.72
C GLU A 181 -23.31 -2.84 -5.59
N ASP A 182 -22.31 -3.43 -4.91
CA ASP A 182 -21.58 -2.77 -3.85
C ASP A 182 -20.60 -1.71 -4.36
N GLN A 183 -20.58 -0.54 -3.71
CA GLN A 183 -19.57 0.49 -4.00
C GLN A 183 -18.15 0.07 -3.58
N PHE A 184 -18.03 -0.71 -2.50
CA PHE A 184 -16.74 -1.15 -1.93
C PHE A 184 -16.75 -2.64 -1.51
N PRO A 185 -16.93 -3.60 -2.45
CA PRO A 185 -17.14 -5.01 -2.11
C PRO A 185 -15.94 -5.65 -1.40
N THR A 186 -14.74 -5.09 -1.55
CA THR A 186 -13.54 -5.53 -0.83
C THR A 186 -13.64 -5.29 0.67
N LEU A 187 -14.53 -4.43 1.17
CA LEU A 187 -14.80 -4.27 2.60
C LEU A 187 -15.67 -5.41 3.18
N LYS A 188 -16.22 -6.29 2.32
CA LYS A 188 -16.79 -7.58 2.72
C LYS A 188 -15.74 -8.70 2.78
N ASN A 189 -14.48 -8.43 2.42
CA ASN A 189 -13.42 -9.41 2.61
C ASN A 189 -12.94 -9.42 4.05
N ASP A 190 -12.60 -10.61 4.53
CA ASP A 190 -11.78 -10.74 5.72
C ASP A 190 -10.40 -10.12 5.42
N PHE A 191 -9.73 -9.71 6.48
CA PHE A 191 -8.35 -9.26 6.39
C PHE A 191 -7.53 -9.93 7.49
N SER A 192 -6.22 -9.92 7.33
CA SER A 192 -5.29 -10.31 8.38
C SER A 192 -4.23 -9.24 8.58
N ILE A 193 -3.57 -9.31 9.72
CA ILE A 193 -2.45 -8.44 10.07
C ILE A 193 -1.28 -9.35 10.43
N ILE A 194 -0.22 -9.25 9.64
CA ILE A 194 1.08 -9.84 9.95
C ILE A 194 1.81 -8.87 10.87
N VAL A 195 2.27 -9.36 12.01
CA VAL A 195 3.11 -8.63 12.95
C VAL A 195 4.55 -9.05 12.72
N LEU A 196 5.43 -8.09 12.44
CA LEU A 196 6.85 -8.31 12.28
C LEU A 196 7.64 -7.61 13.38
N ASP A 197 8.72 -8.23 13.86
CA ASP A 197 9.67 -7.55 14.76
C ASP A 197 10.49 -6.48 14.01
N LYS A 198 11.31 -5.74 14.77
CA LYS A 198 12.20 -4.69 14.24
C LYS A 198 13.21 -5.18 13.18
N ASP A 199 13.52 -6.49 13.19
CA ASP A 199 14.45 -7.14 12.28
C ASP A 199 13.71 -7.76 11.06
N PHE A 200 12.39 -7.56 10.99
CA PHE A 200 11.44 -8.02 9.98
C PHE A 200 11.15 -9.52 10.00
N ASN A 201 11.32 -10.20 11.13
CA ASN A 201 10.86 -11.57 11.31
C ASN A 201 9.35 -11.57 11.61
N ILE A 202 8.61 -12.49 11.01
CA ILE A 202 7.18 -12.67 11.31
C ILE A 202 7.03 -13.24 12.72
N LEU A 203 6.33 -12.52 13.59
CA LEU A 203 5.98 -12.96 14.94
C LEU A 203 4.67 -13.74 14.93
N THR A 204 3.66 -13.21 14.25
CA THR A 204 2.33 -13.82 14.12
C THR A 204 1.58 -13.22 12.94
N GLU A 205 0.55 -13.91 12.47
CA GLU A 205 -0.50 -13.34 11.63
C GLU A 205 -1.86 -13.59 12.29
N LYS A 206 -2.72 -12.58 12.32
CA LYS A 206 -4.07 -12.71 12.91
C LYS A 206 -5.12 -12.30 11.88
N ARG A 207 -6.09 -13.20 11.66
CA ARG A 207 -7.28 -12.93 10.84
C ARG A 207 -8.35 -12.17 11.61
N PHE A 208 -9.02 -11.28 10.91
CA PHE A 208 -10.15 -10.48 11.37
C PHE A 208 -11.35 -10.71 10.44
N PRO A 209 -12.56 -10.87 11.01
CA PRO A 209 -13.76 -11.04 10.21
C PRO A 209 -14.06 -9.77 9.42
N SER A 210 -14.64 -9.97 8.24
CA SER A 210 -15.18 -8.90 7.40
C SER A 210 -16.28 -8.08 8.08
N LYS A 211 -16.67 -6.98 7.44
CA LYS A 211 -17.82 -6.13 7.80
C LYS A 211 -17.77 -5.41 9.13
N ILE A 212 -16.82 -5.69 10.03
CA ILE A 212 -16.69 -4.96 11.31
C ILE A 212 -15.75 -3.78 11.15
N HIS A 213 -14.48 -4.06 10.83
CA HIS A 213 -13.44 -3.03 10.78
C HIS A 213 -13.21 -2.49 9.36
N TYR A 214 -12.75 -1.24 9.28
CA TYR A 214 -12.23 -0.65 8.04
C TYR A 214 -10.70 -0.56 8.13
N PRO A 215 -9.95 -1.55 7.59
CA PRO A 215 -8.50 -1.66 7.82
C PRO A 215 -7.70 -0.44 7.32
N TYR A 216 -8.13 0.23 6.26
CA TYR A 216 -7.49 1.44 5.75
C TYR A 216 -7.62 2.68 6.67
N LYS A 217 -8.51 2.64 7.67
CA LYS A 217 -8.71 3.70 8.67
C LYS A 217 -8.10 3.32 10.02
N SER A 218 -7.02 2.54 9.99
CA SER A 218 -6.29 2.09 11.19
C SER A 218 -5.10 2.99 11.49
N PHE A 219 -4.74 3.11 12.77
CA PHE A 219 -3.54 3.83 13.20
C PHE A 219 -2.95 3.25 14.48
N VAL A 220 -1.67 3.52 14.73
CA VAL A 220 -1.00 3.11 15.97
C VAL A 220 -1.17 4.19 17.04
N GLY A 221 -1.50 3.78 18.26
CA GLY A 221 -1.43 4.63 19.45
C GLY A 221 -0.76 3.91 20.62
N LYS A 222 -0.59 4.65 21.73
CA LYS A 222 0.07 4.15 22.94
C LYS A 222 -0.47 2.79 23.43
N LYS A 223 -1.78 2.59 23.30
CA LYS A 223 -2.46 1.37 23.79
C LYS A 223 -2.48 0.20 22.81
N GLY A 224 -2.11 0.39 21.54
CA GLY A 224 -2.19 -0.67 20.55
C GLY A 224 -2.40 -0.16 19.14
N LEU A 225 -2.74 -1.09 18.26
CA LEU A 225 -3.26 -0.81 16.93
C LEU A 225 -4.77 -0.54 17.03
N TYR A 226 -5.19 0.64 16.60
CA TYR A 226 -6.59 1.06 16.58
C TYR A 226 -7.19 0.68 15.23
N LEU A 227 -8.23 -0.16 15.24
CA LEU A 227 -9.00 -0.53 14.06
C LEU A 227 -10.37 0.13 14.14
N SER A 228 -10.76 0.90 13.13
CA SER A 228 -12.04 1.62 13.14
C SER A 228 -13.21 0.68 12.88
N ARG A 229 -14.31 0.81 13.65
CA ARG A 229 -15.60 0.14 13.41
C ARG A 229 -16.49 0.97 12.50
N THR A 230 -15.94 1.36 11.35
CA THR A 230 -16.60 2.24 10.38
C THR A 230 -16.77 1.56 9.03
N ASN A 231 -16.84 0.23 9.01
CA ASN A 231 -17.10 -0.52 7.79
C ASN A 231 -18.57 -0.31 7.39
N PRO A 232 -18.89 0.09 6.14
CA PRO A 232 -20.26 0.38 5.72
C PRO A 232 -21.18 -0.85 5.76
N PHE A 233 -20.63 -2.06 5.89
CA PHE A 233 -21.40 -3.30 6.04
C PHE A 233 -21.58 -3.74 7.50
N TYR A 234 -21.15 -2.93 8.48
CA TYR A 234 -21.33 -3.22 9.90
C TYR A 234 -22.78 -2.97 10.30
N GLU A 235 -23.48 -3.98 10.84
CA GLU A 235 -24.90 -3.90 11.16
C GLU A 235 -25.21 -2.87 12.27
N ASP A 236 -24.28 -2.66 13.20
CA ASP A 236 -24.42 -1.70 14.30
C ASP A 236 -23.70 -0.36 14.02
N ILE A 237 -23.48 0.00 12.76
CA ILE A 237 -22.83 1.27 12.44
C ILE A 237 -23.69 2.45 12.93
N ASN A 238 -23.05 3.37 13.66
CA ASN A 238 -23.65 4.60 14.14
C ASN A 238 -22.88 5.79 13.54
N GLU A 239 -23.54 6.61 12.72
CA GLU A 239 -22.92 7.75 12.06
C GLU A 239 -22.56 8.90 13.02
N ASP A 240 -23.18 8.93 14.20
CA ASP A 240 -22.90 9.94 15.24
C ASP A 240 -21.69 9.57 16.12
N GLU A 241 -21.08 8.40 15.92
CA GLU A 241 -19.95 7.91 16.71
C GLU A 241 -18.78 7.47 15.84
N VAL A 242 -17.56 7.70 16.34
CA VAL A 242 -16.35 7.12 15.73
C VAL A 242 -15.72 6.17 16.73
N VAL A 243 -15.98 4.88 16.54
CA VAL A 243 -15.55 3.82 17.44
C VAL A 243 -14.31 3.11 16.90
N PHE A 244 -13.35 2.86 17.79
CA PHE A 244 -12.14 2.10 17.49
C PHE A 244 -11.97 0.97 18.51
N ASP A 245 -11.69 -0.23 18.00
CA ASP A 245 -11.21 -1.32 18.83
C ASP A 245 -9.69 -1.26 18.88
N VAL A 246 -9.13 -1.53 20.06
CA VAL A 246 -7.68 -1.48 20.29
C VAL A 246 -7.17 -2.90 20.42
N TYR A 247 -6.21 -3.24 19.56
CA TYR A 247 -5.55 -4.54 19.55
C TYR A 247 -4.11 -4.41 20.00
N GLU A 248 -3.75 -5.26 20.95
CA GLU A 248 -2.37 -5.54 21.31
C GLU A 248 -2.08 -6.99 20.89
N PHE A 249 -1.01 -7.15 20.13
CA PHE A 249 -0.53 -8.46 19.70
C PHE A 249 0.56 -8.86 20.70
N THR A 250 0.15 -9.61 21.72
CA THR A 250 1.04 -10.21 22.72
C THR A 250 1.68 -11.48 22.20
#